data_AF-A0A1H8VRZ7-F1
#
_entry.id   AF-A0A1H8VRZ7-F1
#
_cell.length_a   1.000
_cell.length_b   1.000
_cell.length_c   1.000
_cell.angle_alpha   90.00
_cell.angle_beta   90.00
_cell.angle_gamma   90.00
#
_symmetry.space_group_name_H-M   'P 1'
#
loop_
_entity.id
_entity.type
_entity.pdbx_description
1 polymer ?
#
loop_
_entity_poly.entity_id
_entity_poly.type
_entity_poly.pdbx_seq_one_letter_code
_entity_poly.pdbx_strand_id
1 'polypeptide(L)'
;MICLDSLLSGIGSMIRMVIFIAVIVAGFGIYSYNKLQRFGQGVKSANATVLTVIQKRADLVNKLMDIAREYGNHEKLVHITLSNNLVDTFKEASAAMANLNAMAATYPELKANGAYQQLMNQINAVETELQHKREQYNHVAQTYNSERLQIPTVLFSGVLGFNEAPYFDFDNLQEIKEFKTDDGQLLKEMLATASSRAMDVTQKGLDKVQTKLQKKTENDINDCENEIK
;
A
#
# COMPACT_ATOMS: atom_id res chain seq x y z
N MET A 1 34.03 41.67 -25.41
CA MET A 1 34.20 40.20 -25.28
C MET A 1 34.25 39.73 -23.83
N ILE A 2 34.95 40.44 -22.91
CA ILE A 2 35.16 40.01 -21.52
C ILE A 2 33.86 39.93 -20.66
N CYS A 3 32.86 40.80 -20.90
CA CYS A 3 31.61 40.75 -20.13
C CYS A 3 30.67 39.58 -20.49
N LEU A 4 30.75 39.03 -21.71
CA LEU A 4 29.86 37.96 -22.16
C LEU A 4 30.28 36.59 -21.57
N ASP A 5 31.59 36.34 -21.43
CA ASP A 5 32.13 35.12 -20.80
C ASP A 5 31.90 35.07 -19.29
N SER A 6 31.94 36.22 -18.61
CA SER A 6 31.59 36.30 -17.18
C SER A 6 30.10 36.01 -16.92
N LEU A 7 29.22 36.35 -17.87
CA LEU A 7 27.79 36.12 -17.78
C LEU A 7 27.43 34.67 -18.14
N LEU A 8 28.06 34.11 -19.18
CA LEU A 8 27.92 32.70 -19.58
C LEU A 8 28.45 31.73 -18.52
N SER A 9 29.59 32.02 -17.87
CA SER A 9 30.12 31.20 -16.78
C SER A 9 29.26 31.28 -15.50
N GLY A 10 28.68 32.45 -15.20
CA GLY A 10 27.72 32.62 -14.10
C GLY A 10 26.44 31.81 -14.29
N ILE A 11 25.86 31.84 -15.50
CA ILE A 11 24.70 31.02 -15.87
C ILE A 11 25.05 29.52 -15.81
N GLY A 12 26.24 29.14 -16.27
CA GLY A 12 26.73 27.75 -16.19
C GLY A 12 26.87 27.25 -14.75
N SER A 13 27.31 28.11 -13.82
CA SER A 13 27.39 27.80 -12.38
C SER A 13 26.00 27.59 -11.77
N MET A 14 25.03 28.46 -12.09
CA MET A 14 23.65 28.34 -11.62
C MET A 14 22.97 27.07 -12.14
N ILE A 15 23.17 26.71 -13.42
CA ILE A 15 22.64 25.46 -14.00
C ILE A 15 23.23 24.23 -13.29
N ARG A 16 24.55 24.22 -13.02
CA ARG A 16 25.20 23.12 -12.28
C ARG A 16 24.65 22.99 -10.85
N MET A 17 24.40 24.11 -10.17
CA MET A 17 23.79 24.13 -8.84
C MET A 17 22.37 23.57 -8.86
N VAL A 18 21.54 23.95 -9.83
CA VAL A 18 20.17 23.41 -9.98
C VAL A 18 20.19 21.91 -10.26
N ILE A 19 21.07 21.44 -11.14
CA ILE A 19 21.23 20.00 -11.44
C ILE A 19 21.68 19.24 -10.18
N PHE A 20 22.63 19.80 -9.42
CA PHE A 20 23.10 19.19 -8.18
C PHE A 20 21.98 19.06 -7.14
N ILE A 21 21.17 20.11 -6.95
CA ILE A 21 19.99 20.07 -6.08
C ILE A 21 18.97 19.03 -6.58
N ALA A 22 18.73 18.96 -7.89
CA ALA A 22 17.81 17.97 -8.47
C ALA A 22 18.27 16.52 -8.23
N VAL A 23 19.58 16.24 -8.33
CA VAL A 23 20.15 14.92 -8.02
C VAL A 23 19.97 14.57 -6.54
N ILE A 24 20.17 15.53 -5.63
CA ILE A 24 19.94 15.32 -4.19
C ILE A 24 18.46 14.98 -3.94
N VAL A 25 17.54 15.77 -4.49
CA VAL A 25 16.09 15.53 -4.34
C VAL A 25 15.69 14.17 -4.89
N ALA A 26 16.20 13.78 -6.06
CA ALA A 26 15.96 12.47 -6.65
C ALA A 26 16.49 11.33 -5.76
N GLY A 27 17.69 11.48 -5.19
CA GLY A 27 18.28 10.52 -4.25
C GLY A 27 17.42 10.33 -2.99
N PHE A 28 16.94 11.43 -2.41
CA PHE A 28 16.02 11.39 -1.28
C PHE A 28 14.67 10.74 -1.63
N GLY A 29 14.15 11.00 -2.84
CA GLY A 29 12.93 10.37 -3.35
C GLY A 29 13.06 8.86 -3.46
N ILE A 30 14.14 8.37 -4.08
CA ILE A 30 14.41 6.93 -4.22
C ILE A 30 14.56 6.25 -2.85
N TYR A 31 15.31 6.87 -1.94
CA TYR A 31 15.48 6.36 -0.59
C TYR A 31 14.13 6.22 0.13
N SER A 32 13.33 7.29 0.10
CA SER A 32 12.02 7.36 0.76
C SER A 32 11.02 6.38 0.15
N TYR A 33 11.02 6.22 -1.18
CA TYR A 33 10.20 5.23 -1.88
C TYR A 33 10.50 3.80 -1.42
N ASN A 34 11.78 3.41 -1.42
CA ASN A 34 12.19 2.07 -0.98
C ASN A 34 11.84 1.83 0.49
N LYS A 35 11.98 2.85 1.34
CA LYS A 35 11.60 2.80 2.76
C LYS A 35 10.09 2.57 2.90
N LEU A 36 9.28 3.33 2.17
CA LEU A 36 7.82 3.24 2.21
C LEU A 36 7.31 1.90 1.67
N GLN A 37 7.94 1.36 0.62
CA GLN A 37 7.61 0.03 0.10
C GLN A 37 7.88 -1.08 1.12
N ARG A 38 8.99 -0.98 1.88
CA ARG A 38 9.29 -1.93 2.96
C ARG A 38 8.23 -1.88 4.06
N PHE A 39 7.81 -0.68 4.48
CA PHE A 39 6.75 -0.54 5.47
C PHE A 39 5.40 -1.02 4.96
N GLY A 40 5.06 -0.70 3.70
CA GLY A 40 3.83 -1.20 3.06
C GLY A 40 3.78 -2.73 3.02
N GLN A 41 4.90 -3.38 2.67
CA GLN A 41 4.99 -4.84 2.73
C GLN A 41 4.83 -5.37 4.16
N GLY A 42 5.34 -4.65 5.16
CA GLY A 42 5.11 -4.96 6.58
C GLY A 42 3.64 -4.95 6.95
N VAL A 43 2.88 -3.93 6.51
CA VAL A 43 1.43 -3.86 6.72
C VAL A 43 0.71 -5.02 6.02
N LYS A 44 1.05 -5.32 4.76
CA LYS A 44 0.48 -6.45 4.01
C LYS A 44 0.73 -7.79 4.73
N SER A 45 1.93 -8.01 5.25
CA SER A 45 2.31 -9.22 5.98
C SER A 45 1.59 -9.34 7.33
N ALA A 46 1.50 -8.24 8.09
CA ALA A 46 0.76 -8.21 9.35
C ALA A 46 -0.75 -8.48 9.11
N ASN A 47 -1.33 -7.93 8.05
CA ASN A 47 -2.71 -8.20 7.65
C ASN A 47 -2.93 -9.70 7.39
N ALA A 48 -2.08 -10.30 6.56
CA ALA A 48 -2.16 -11.73 6.24
C ALA A 48 -2.09 -12.60 7.52
N THR A 49 -1.27 -12.20 8.49
CA THR A 49 -1.18 -12.89 9.78
C THR A 49 -2.50 -12.83 10.54
N VAL A 50 -3.11 -11.65 10.68
CA VAL A 50 -4.44 -11.48 11.30
C VAL A 50 -5.49 -12.37 10.62
N LEU A 51 -5.49 -12.38 9.29
CA LEU A 51 -6.41 -13.20 8.49
C LEU A 51 -6.26 -14.70 8.78
N THR A 52 -5.04 -15.21 8.94
CA THR A 52 -4.82 -16.62 9.30
C THR A 52 -5.39 -16.97 10.68
N VAL A 53 -5.33 -16.04 11.65
CA VAL A 53 -5.87 -16.27 12.99
C VAL A 53 -7.40 -16.31 12.96
N ILE A 54 -8.03 -15.45 12.16
CA ILE A 54 -9.48 -15.46 11.95
C ILE A 54 -9.93 -16.80 11.34
N GLN A 55 -9.21 -17.32 10.35
CA GLN A 55 -9.50 -18.63 9.75
C GLN A 55 -9.38 -19.75 10.78
N LYS A 56 -8.27 -19.80 11.54
CA LYS A 56 -8.08 -20.79 12.62
C LYS A 56 -9.23 -20.75 13.63
N ARG A 57 -9.69 -19.56 14.02
CA ARG A 57 -10.84 -19.39 14.92
C ARG A 57 -12.09 -20.03 14.33
N ALA A 58 -12.43 -19.72 13.08
CA ALA A 58 -13.59 -20.29 12.41
C ALA A 58 -13.52 -21.83 12.32
N ASP A 59 -12.34 -22.38 12.02
CA ASP A 59 -12.14 -23.83 11.99
C ASP A 59 -12.33 -24.49 13.36
N LEU A 60 -11.81 -23.88 14.42
CA LEU A 60 -12.01 -24.38 15.79
C LEU A 60 -13.47 -24.30 16.24
N VAL A 61 -14.16 -23.21 15.88
CA VAL A 61 -15.60 -23.06 16.14
C VAL A 61 -16.38 -24.15 15.39
N ASN A 62 -16.07 -24.41 14.12
CA ASN A 62 -16.71 -25.48 13.36
C ASN A 62 -16.51 -26.86 14.01
N LYS A 63 -15.29 -27.18 14.47
CA LYS A 63 -15.03 -28.42 15.22
C LYS A 63 -15.81 -28.49 16.53
N LEU A 64 -15.95 -27.35 17.23
CA LEU A 64 -16.75 -27.28 18.46
C LEU A 64 -18.23 -27.51 18.18
N MET A 65 -18.73 -27.01 17.03
CA MET A 65 -20.09 -27.25 16.57
C MET A 65 -20.33 -28.74 16.27
N ASP A 66 -19.37 -29.45 15.68
CA ASP A 66 -19.49 -30.89 15.42
C ASP A 66 -19.74 -31.68 16.71
N ILE A 67 -18.99 -31.37 17.77
CA ILE A 67 -19.19 -31.98 19.09
C ILE A 67 -20.56 -31.58 19.64
N ALA A 68 -20.92 -30.29 19.57
CA ALA A 68 -22.18 -29.80 20.11
C ALA A 68 -23.42 -30.42 19.42
N ARG A 69 -23.33 -30.77 18.13
CA ARG A 69 -24.41 -31.44 17.39
C ARG A 69 -24.76 -32.82 17.96
N GLU A 70 -23.81 -33.52 18.57
CA GLU A 70 -24.05 -34.83 19.19
C GLU A 70 -25.02 -34.74 20.40
N TYR A 71 -25.11 -33.57 21.03
CA TYR A 71 -25.85 -33.36 22.29
C TYR A 71 -27.19 -32.61 22.12
N GLY A 72 -27.56 -32.17 20.91
CA GLY A 72 -28.77 -31.36 20.69
C GLY A 72 -29.45 -31.54 19.34
N ASN A 73 -30.66 -31.01 19.21
CA ASN A 73 -31.43 -31.09 17.95
C ASN A 73 -30.76 -30.24 16.86
N HIS A 74 -30.47 -30.88 15.72
CA HIS A 74 -29.55 -30.45 14.66
C HIS A 74 -29.98 -29.21 13.84
N GLU A 75 -31.03 -28.49 14.21
CA GLU A 75 -31.66 -27.48 13.36
C GLU A 75 -31.00 -26.09 13.38
N LYS A 76 -30.07 -25.80 14.32
CA LYS A 76 -29.50 -24.44 14.48
C LYS A 76 -27.98 -24.30 14.27
N LEU A 77 -27.26 -25.41 14.09
CA LEU A 77 -25.81 -25.38 13.95
C LEU A 77 -25.40 -25.45 12.48
N VAL A 78 -25.39 -24.30 11.80
CA VAL A 78 -24.91 -24.17 10.41
C VAL A 78 -23.39 -23.97 10.41
N HIS A 79 -22.66 -24.80 9.67
CA HIS A 79 -21.21 -24.60 9.53
C HIS A 79 -20.89 -23.26 8.88
N ILE A 80 -19.88 -22.60 9.42
CA ILE A 80 -19.35 -21.36 8.88
C ILE A 80 -18.67 -21.71 7.56
N THR A 81 -19.14 -21.13 6.46
CA THR A 81 -18.49 -21.28 5.16
C THR A 81 -17.36 -20.28 5.11
N LEU A 82 -16.12 -20.76 4.91
CA LEU A 82 -14.98 -19.88 4.71
C LEU A 82 -15.18 -19.12 3.39
N SER A 83 -15.72 -17.90 3.47
CA SER A 83 -15.95 -17.03 2.33
C SER A 83 -14.71 -16.17 2.03
N ASN A 84 -14.69 -15.54 0.84
CA ASN A 84 -13.65 -14.59 0.45
C ASN A 84 -13.63 -13.34 1.36
N ASN A 85 -14.74 -13.06 2.06
CA ASN A 85 -14.81 -11.99 3.04
C ASN A 85 -14.57 -12.53 4.45
N LEU A 86 -13.30 -12.52 4.89
CA LEU A 86 -12.90 -13.05 6.20
C LEU A 86 -13.49 -12.27 7.39
N VAL A 87 -13.96 -11.05 7.16
CA VAL A 87 -14.68 -10.26 8.17
C VAL A 87 -16.03 -10.88 8.49
N ASP A 88 -16.75 -11.32 7.44
CA ASP A 88 -18.03 -11.98 7.61
C ASP A 88 -17.82 -13.33 8.29
N THR A 89 -16.77 -14.06 7.92
CA THR A 89 -16.33 -15.28 8.63
C THR A 89 -16.10 -15.03 10.13
N PHE A 90 -15.48 -13.90 10.51
CA PHE A 90 -15.29 -13.56 11.93
C PHE A 90 -16.62 -13.28 12.64
N LYS A 91 -17.54 -12.55 12.01
CA LYS A 91 -18.87 -12.25 12.56
C LYS A 91 -19.70 -13.52 12.74
N GLU A 92 -19.71 -14.38 11.73
CA GLU A 92 -20.38 -15.69 11.76
C GLU A 92 -19.81 -16.57 12.86
N ALA A 93 -18.49 -16.64 13.00
CA ALA A 93 -17.83 -17.38 14.08
C ALA A 93 -18.21 -16.85 15.47
N SER A 94 -18.30 -15.52 15.64
CA SER A 94 -18.73 -14.91 16.89
C SER A 94 -20.21 -15.20 17.21
N ALA A 95 -21.09 -15.16 16.21
CA ALA A 95 -22.50 -15.52 16.37
C ALA A 95 -22.68 -17.01 16.69
N ALA A 96 -21.95 -17.89 16.02
CA ALA A 96 -21.93 -19.32 16.29
C ALA A 96 -21.45 -19.62 17.73
N MET A 97 -20.40 -18.93 18.19
CA MET A 97 -19.94 -19.05 19.58
C MET A 97 -21.00 -18.62 20.61
N ALA A 98 -21.75 -17.54 20.34
CA ALA A 98 -22.86 -17.15 21.21
C ALA A 98 -23.93 -18.26 21.32
N ASN A 99 -24.28 -18.89 20.18
CA ASN A 99 -25.20 -20.02 20.15
C ASN A 99 -24.65 -21.25 20.90
N LEU A 100 -23.36 -21.56 20.73
CA LEU A 100 -22.70 -22.68 21.43
C LEU A 100 -22.68 -22.47 22.95
N ASN A 101 -22.46 -21.24 23.41
CA ASN A 101 -22.52 -20.91 24.83
C ASN A 101 -23.94 -21.09 25.40
N ALA A 102 -24.98 -20.72 24.64
CA ALA A 102 -26.37 -20.96 25.04
C ALA A 102 -26.70 -22.46 25.09
N MET A 103 -26.20 -23.26 24.14
CA MET A 103 -26.32 -24.72 24.19
C MET A 103 -25.59 -25.31 25.40
N ALA A 104 -24.35 -24.90 25.67
CA ALA A 104 -23.58 -25.38 26.82
C ALA A 104 -24.21 -25.01 28.17
N ALA A 105 -25.04 -23.97 28.22
CA ALA A 105 -25.86 -23.64 29.39
C ALA A 105 -27.07 -24.58 29.55
N THR A 106 -27.61 -25.09 28.44
CA THR A 106 -28.78 -25.99 28.41
C THR A 106 -28.38 -27.46 28.60
N TYR A 107 -27.18 -27.84 28.16
CA TYR A 107 -26.66 -29.22 28.17
C TYR A 107 -25.36 -29.32 28.98
N PRO A 108 -25.43 -29.53 30.31
CA PRO A 108 -24.24 -29.62 31.18
C PRO A 108 -23.24 -30.72 30.78
N GLU A 109 -23.73 -31.81 30.19
CA GLU A 109 -22.93 -32.93 29.69
C GLU A 109 -22.01 -32.54 28.52
N LEU A 110 -22.46 -31.63 27.63
CA LEU A 110 -21.62 -31.06 26.57
C LEU A 110 -20.48 -30.24 27.18
N LYS A 111 -20.78 -29.45 28.21
CA LYS A 111 -19.77 -28.64 28.91
C LYS A 111 -18.77 -29.50 29.68
N ALA A 112 -19.19 -30.68 30.14
CA ALA A 112 -18.34 -31.65 30.82
C ALA A 112 -17.50 -32.50 29.85
N ASN A 113 -17.82 -32.51 28.56
CA ASN A 113 -17.05 -33.23 27.55
C ASN A 113 -15.62 -32.69 27.47
N GLY A 114 -14.62 -33.56 27.62
CA GLY A 114 -13.21 -33.18 27.63
C GLY A 114 -12.73 -32.56 26.31
N ALA A 115 -13.23 -33.03 25.17
CA ALA A 115 -12.89 -32.47 23.86
C ALA A 115 -13.50 -31.07 23.65
N TYR A 116 -14.73 -30.84 24.15
CA TYR A 116 -15.34 -29.50 24.19
C TYR A 116 -14.48 -28.52 25.00
N GLN A 117 -14.07 -28.89 26.21
CA GLN A 117 -13.23 -28.04 27.07
C GLN A 117 -11.87 -27.74 26.44
N GLN A 118 -11.24 -28.73 25.80
CA GLN A 118 -9.97 -28.55 25.09
C GLN A 118 -10.09 -27.55 23.94
N LEU A 119 -11.12 -27.69 23.10
CA LEU A 119 -11.36 -26.77 21.99
C LEU A 119 -11.71 -25.36 22.48
N MET A 120 -12.49 -25.23 23.57
CA MET A 120 -12.79 -23.92 24.15
C MET A 120 -11.51 -23.21 24.64
N ASN A 121 -10.59 -23.96 25.24
CA ASN A 121 -9.27 -23.41 25.62
C ASN A 121 -8.45 -22.98 24.40
N GLN A 122 -8.48 -23.75 23.31
CA GLN A 122 -7.81 -23.37 22.05
C GLN A 122 -8.43 -22.12 21.43
N ILE A 123 -9.76 -22.00 21.44
CA ILE A 123 -10.48 -20.81 20.96
C ILE A 123 -10.08 -19.58 21.78
N ASN A 124 -10.05 -19.69 23.11
CA ASN A 124 -9.60 -18.60 23.99
C ASN A 124 -8.14 -18.20 23.71
N ALA A 125 -7.26 -19.17 23.47
CA ALA A 125 -5.87 -18.89 23.10
C ALA A 125 -5.77 -18.16 21.75
N VAL A 126 -6.58 -18.57 20.76
CA VAL A 126 -6.67 -17.91 19.45
C VAL A 126 -7.26 -16.51 19.56
N GLU A 127 -8.21 -16.27 20.45
CA GLU A 127 -8.78 -14.93 20.69
C GLU A 127 -7.73 -13.97 21.26
N THR A 128 -6.94 -14.42 22.25
CA THR A 128 -5.81 -13.65 22.78
C THR A 128 -4.74 -13.42 21.70
N GLU A 129 -4.43 -14.43 20.89
CA GLU A 129 -3.52 -14.27 19.74
C GLU A 129 -4.05 -13.23 18.75
N LEU A 130 -5.35 -13.26 18.43
CA LEU A 130 -5.98 -12.31 17.52
C LEU A 130 -5.87 -10.87 18.04
N GLN A 131 -6.08 -10.66 19.34
CA GLN A 131 -5.89 -9.34 19.97
C GLN A 131 -4.46 -8.84 19.77
N HIS A 132 -3.46 -9.65 20.09
CA HIS A 132 -2.05 -9.27 19.90
C HIS A 132 -1.69 -9.03 18.43
N LYS A 133 -2.18 -9.86 17.49
CA LYS A 133 -1.93 -9.64 16.05
C LYS A 133 -2.55 -8.36 15.55
N ARG A 134 -3.71 -7.96 16.08
CA ARG A 134 -4.36 -6.68 15.73
C ARG A 134 -3.58 -5.49 16.27
N GLU A 135 -3.12 -5.53 17.52
CA GLU A 135 -2.23 -4.51 18.08
C GLU A 135 -0.95 -4.37 17.26
N GLN A 136 -0.34 -5.51 16.91
CA GLN A 136 0.85 -5.55 16.06
C GLN A 136 0.59 -4.93 14.68
N TYR A 137 -0.52 -5.27 14.04
CA TYR A 137 -0.90 -4.64 12.77
C TYR A 137 -1.09 -3.14 12.93
N ASN A 138 -1.84 -2.69 13.93
CA ASN A 138 -2.12 -1.28 14.16
C ASN A 138 -0.82 -0.49 14.38
N HIS A 139 0.16 -1.07 15.07
CA HIS A 139 1.47 -0.45 15.24
C HIS A 139 2.26 -0.36 13.93
N VAL A 140 2.23 -1.40 13.10
CA VAL A 140 2.89 -1.39 11.77
C VAL A 140 2.20 -0.40 10.83
N ALA A 141 0.86 -0.37 10.81
CA ALA A 141 0.06 0.59 10.07
C ALA A 141 0.33 2.03 10.52
N GLN A 142 0.42 2.28 11.82
CA GLN A 142 0.80 3.58 12.38
C GLN A 142 2.19 4.01 11.91
N THR A 143 3.17 3.10 11.94
CA THR A 143 4.53 3.38 11.49
C THR A 143 4.55 3.75 10.01
N TYR A 144 3.88 2.96 9.17
CA TYR A 144 3.72 3.24 7.75
C TYR A 144 3.02 4.59 7.51
N ASN A 145 1.92 4.88 8.21
CA ASN A 145 1.17 6.12 8.07
C ASN A 145 2.02 7.34 8.50
N SER A 146 2.77 7.21 9.58
CA SER A 146 3.67 8.26 10.06
C SER A 146 4.79 8.56 9.05
N GLU A 147 5.35 7.53 8.45
CA GLU A 147 6.39 7.64 7.41
C GLU A 147 5.85 8.22 6.11
N ARG A 148 4.61 7.87 5.74
CA ARG A 148 3.90 8.47 4.59
C ARG A 148 3.73 9.99 4.77
N LEU A 149 3.44 10.44 5.99
CA LEU A 149 3.16 11.84 6.33
C LEU A 149 4.41 12.71 6.55
N GLN A 150 5.60 12.11 6.62
CA GLN A 150 6.85 12.85 6.77
C GLN A 150 7.30 13.53 5.46
N ILE A 151 8.00 14.66 5.56
CA ILE A 151 8.67 15.29 4.41
C ILE A 151 9.99 14.53 4.14
N PRO A 152 10.35 14.24 2.88
CA PRO A 152 9.68 14.65 1.63
C PRO A 152 8.55 13.72 1.17
N THR A 153 8.36 12.57 1.80
CA THR A 153 7.42 11.49 1.42
C THR A 153 5.99 11.94 1.16
N VAL A 154 5.46 12.84 1.99
CA VAL A 154 4.08 13.36 1.88
C VAL A 154 3.78 14.02 0.53
N LEU A 155 4.80 14.59 -0.13
CA LEU A 155 4.64 15.34 -1.38
C LEU A 155 4.34 14.42 -2.57
N PHE A 156 4.78 13.16 -2.52
CA PHE A 156 4.66 12.23 -3.64
C PHE A 156 3.95 10.93 -3.29
N SER A 157 3.79 10.57 -2.00
CA SER A 157 3.22 9.28 -1.58
C SER A 157 1.83 9.01 -2.15
N GLY A 158 0.90 9.98 -2.08
CA GLY A 158 -0.45 9.82 -2.63
C GLY A 158 -0.45 9.67 -4.16
N VAL A 159 0.40 10.41 -4.85
CA VAL A 159 0.56 10.34 -6.31
C VAL A 159 1.16 9.01 -6.74
N LEU A 160 2.06 8.44 -5.94
CA LEU A 160 2.70 7.14 -6.18
C LEU A 160 1.89 5.94 -5.67
N GLY A 161 0.62 6.13 -5.29
CA GLY A 161 -0.26 5.01 -4.90
C GLY A 161 0.02 4.43 -3.51
N PHE A 162 0.78 5.14 -2.68
CA PHE A 162 0.93 4.81 -1.27
C PHE A 162 -0.23 5.41 -0.48
N ASN A 163 -1.35 4.70 -0.49
CA ASN A 163 -2.55 5.08 0.26
C ASN A 163 -2.38 4.85 1.76
N GLU A 164 -3.31 5.39 2.55
CA GLU A 164 -3.36 5.17 3.98
C GLU A 164 -3.63 3.71 4.36
N ALA A 165 -2.86 3.20 5.32
CA ALA A 165 -3.17 1.92 5.94
C ALA A 165 -4.32 2.13 6.94
N PRO A 166 -5.46 1.44 6.78
CA PRO A 166 -6.54 1.51 7.76
C PRO A 166 -6.09 0.85 9.06
N TYR A 167 -6.70 1.22 10.17
CA TYR A 167 -6.53 0.54 11.45
C TYR A 167 -7.58 -0.58 11.60
N PHE A 168 -7.22 -1.65 12.32
CA PHE A 168 -8.19 -2.63 12.78
C PHE A 168 -8.94 -2.07 13.99
N ASP A 169 -10.21 -1.72 13.79
CA ASP A 169 -11.16 -1.36 14.84
C ASP A 169 -12.35 -2.35 14.86
N PHE A 170 -12.77 -2.76 16.05
CA PHE A 170 -13.87 -3.70 16.23
C PHE A 170 -15.25 -3.04 16.16
N ASP A 171 -15.35 -1.75 16.50
CA ASP A 171 -16.64 -1.05 16.51
C ASP A 171 -17.17 -0.81 15.08
N ASN A 172 -16.26 -0.81 14.10
CA ASN A 172 -16.54 -0.62 12.68
C ASN A 172 -15.97 -1.75 11.80
N LEU A 173 -16.15 -3.00 12.23
CA LEU A 173 -15.83 -4.20 11.41
C LEU A 173 -16.52 -4.24 10.04
N GLN A 174 -17.43 -3.32 9.72
CA GLN A 174 -18.14 -3.28 8.43
C GLN A 174 -17.21 -3.05 7.23
N GLU A 175 -16.00 -2.50 7.45
CA GLU A 175 -15.18 -2.00 6.35
C GLU A 175 -13.67 -2.19 6.61
N ILE A 176 -13.21 -3.44 6.76
CA ILE A 176 -11.76 -3.71 6.71
C ILE A 176 -11.32 -3.52 5.26
N LYS A 177 -10.97 -2.27 4.92
CA LYS A 177 -10.42 -1.94 3.61
C LYS A 177 -9.15 -2.75 3.42
N GLU A 178 -9.16 -3.64 2.43
CA GLU A 178 -7.97 -4.38 2.06
C GLU A 178 -6.87 -3.38 1.70
N PHE A 179 -5.79 -3.36 2.50
CA PHE A 179 -4.69 -2.45 2.28
C PHE A 179 -3.94 -2.84 1.00
N LYS A 180 -4.07 -2.00 -0.03
CA LYS A 180 -3.35 -2.14 -1.30
C LYS A 180 -2.32 -1.02 -1.43
N THR A 181 -1.09 -1.42 -1.69
CA THR A 181 0.04 -0.54 -2.04
C THR A 181 0.41 -0.83 -3.48
N ASP A 182 0.76 0.19 -4.26
CA ASP A 182 1.26 0.04 -5.63
C ASP A 182 2.53 -0.84 -5.65
N ASP A 183 2.53 -1.87 -6.49
CA ASP A 183 3.66 -2.79 -6.64
C ASP A 183 4.69 -2.27 -7.66
N GLY A 184 4.74 -0.94 -7.85
CA GLY A 184 5.63 -0.24 -8.79
C GLY A 184 5.08 -0.10 -10.21
N GLN A 185 3.81 -0.45 -10.46
CA GLN A 185 3.19 -0.30 -11.77
C GLN A 185 2.88 1.16 -12.08
N LEU A 186 2.37 1.91 -11.10
CA LEU A 186 2.07 3.33 -11.26
C LEU A 186 3.34 4.15 -11.51
N LEU A 187 4.43 3.81 -10.82
CA LEU A 187 5.73 4.42 -11.08
C LEU A 187 6.23 4.20 -12.51
N LYS A 188 6.07 2.98 -13.03
CA LYS A 188 6.51 2.64 -14.39
C LYS A 188 5.73 3.43 -15.44
N GLU A 189 4.43 3.62 -15.23
CA GLU A 189 3.56 4.42 -16.09
C GLU A 189 3.89 5.92 -16.01
N MET A 190 4.13 6.45 -14.81
CA MET A 190 4.52 7.84 -14.61
C MET A 190 5.88 8.15 -15.25
N LEU A 191 6.87 7.26 -15.09
CA LEU A 191 8.19 7.43 -15.70
C LEU A 191 8.13 7.36 -17.23
N ALA A 192 7.30 6.46 -17.80
CA ALA A 192 7.08 6.38 -19.25
C ALA A 192 6.36 7.64 -19.79
N THR A 193 5.42 8.19 -19.04
CA THR A 193 4.72 9.42 -19.40
C THR A 193 5.62 10.65 -19.26
N ALA A 194 6.46 10.70 -18.23
CA ALA A 194 7.42 11.78 -18.02
C ALA A 194 8.52 11.76 -19.08
N SER A 195 9.07 10.59 -19.41
CA SER A 195 10.13 10.44 -20.42
C SER A 195 9.64 10.85 -21.82
N SER A 196 8.44 10.41 -22.21
CA SER A 196 7.83 10.81 -23.50
C SER A 196 7.59 12.31 -23.58
N ARG A 197 7.05 12.95 -22.53
CA ARG A 197 6.86 14.41 -22.49
C ARG A 197 8.18 15.19 -22.50
N ALA A 198 9.20 14.73 -21.78
CA ALA A 198 10.53 15.35 -21.79
C ALA A 198 11.18 15.25 -23.18
N MET A 199 11.06 14.10 -23.85
CA MET A 199 11.51 13.92 -25.23
C MET A 199 10.76 14.84 -26.19
N ASP A 200 9.45 15.00 -26.03
CA ASP A 200 8.61 15.83 -26.91
C ASP A 200 8.93 17.33 -26.80
N VAL A 201 9.19 17.81 -25.58
CA VAL A 201 9.65 19.20 -25.33
C VAL A 201 11.06 19.41 -25.87
N THR A 202 11.94 18.41 -25.73
CA THR A 202 13.31 18.45 -26.27
C THR A 202 13.28 18.50 -27.80
N GLN A 203 12.46 17.66 -28.45
CA GLN A 203 12.29 17.63 -29.90
C GLN A 203 11.75 18.96 -30.44
N LYS A 204 10.69 19.51 -29.84
CA LYS A 204 10.14 20.82 -30.23
C LYS A 204 11.13 21.97 -30.01
N GLY A 205 11.99 21.87 -29.00
CA GLY A 205 13.09 22.80 -28.76
C GLY A 205 14.17 22.71 -29.84
N LEU A 206 14.61 21.51 -30.17
CA LEU A 206 15.57 21.25 -31.24
C LEU A 206 15.05 21.69 -32.61
N ASP A 207 13.79 21.41 -32.94
CA ASP A 207 13.18 21.80 -34.21
C ASP A 207 13.17 23.33 -34.35
N LYS A 208 12.75 24.07 -33.31
CA LYS A 208 12.78 25.54 -33.30
C LYS A 208 14.19 26.12 -33.42
N VAL A 209 15.19 25.45 -32.85
CA VAL A 209 16.59 25.86 -32.96
C VAL A 209 17.12 25.58 -34.38
N GLN A 210 16.82 24.41 -34.95
CA GLN A 210 17.19 24.06 -36.32
C GLN A 210 16.55 25.01 -37.34
N THR A 211 15.26 25.34 -37.20
CA THR A 211 14.60 26.29 -38.12
C THR A 211 15.21 27.70 -38.01
N LYS A 212 15.59 28.13 -36.81
CA LYS A 212 16.29 29.43 -36.62
C LYS A 212 17.72 29.42 -37.18
N LEU A 213 18.42 28.30 -37.08
CA LEU A 213 19.75 28.13 -37.68
C LEU A 213 19.67 28.10 -39.20
N GLN A 214 18.73 27.36 -39.77
CA GLN A 214 18.51 27.31 -41.23
C GLN A 214 18.17 28.69 -41.80
N LYS A 215 17.25 29.43 -41.17
CA LYS A 215 16.94 30.82 -41.58
C LYS A 215 18.13 31.76 -41.46
N LYS A 216 18.99 31.55 -40.45
CA LYS A 216 20.20 32.37 -40.29
C LYS A 216 21.22 32.03 -41.38
N THR A 217 21.47 30.74 -41.65
CA THR A 217 22.34 30.29 -42.74
C THR A 217 21.83 30.72 -44.11
N GLU A 218 20.51 30.71 -44.34
CA GLU A 218 19.91 31.17 -45.60
C GLU A 218 20.05 32.69 -45.79
N ASN A 219 19.87 33.48 -44.72
CA ASN A 219 20.17 34.92 -44.77
C ASN A 219 21.65 35.21 -44.96
N ASP A 220 22.54 34.48 -44.29
CA ASP A 220 23.99 34.64 -44.42
C ASP A 220 24.48 34.31 -45.86
N ILE A 221 23.83 33.37 -46.55
CA ILE A 221 24.10 33.03 -47.96
C ILE A 221 23.61 34.15 -48.91
N ASN A 222 22.39 34.66 -48.69
CA ASN A 222 21.81 35.72 -49.51
C ASN A 222 22.57 37.05 -49.36
N ASP A 223 23.11 37.35 -48.18
CA ASP A 223 23.96 38.51 -47.95
C ASP A 223 25.30 38.37 -48.69
N CYS A 224 25.91 37.17 -48.71
CA CYS A 224 27.14 36.90 -49.49
C CYS A 224 26.92 37.02 -51.01
N GLU A 225 25.78 36.56 -51.54
CA GLU A 225 25.48 36.67 -52.98
C GLU A 225 25.27 38.12 -53.44
N ASN A 226 24.77 38.99 -52.57
CA ASN A 226 24.57 40.41 -52.88
C ASN A 226 25.85 41.24 -52.83
N GLU A 227 26.90 40.79 -52.14
CA GLU A 227 28.23 41.45 -52.17
C GLU A 227 29.07 41.11 -53.41
N ILE A 228 28.69 40.09 -54.19
CA ILE A 228 29.43 39.62 -55.38
C ILE A 228 28.91 40.27 -56.69
N LYS A 229 27.78 40.98 -56.66
CA LYS A 229 27.21 41.73 -57.80
C LYS A 229 27.55 43.22 -57.74
#